data_AF-A0A7M4DGP4-F1
#
_entry.id   AF-A0A7M4DGP4-F1
#
_cell.length_a   1.000
_cell.length_b   1.000
_cell.length_c   1.000
_cell.angle_alpha   90.00
_cell.angle_beta   90.00
_cell.angle_gamma   90.00
#
_symmetry.space_group_name_H-M   'P 1'
#
loop_
_entity.id
_entity.type
_entity.pdbx_description
1 polymer ?
#
loop_
_entity_poly.entity_id
_entity_poly.type
_entity_poly.pdbx_seq_one_letter_code
_entity_poly.pdbx_strand_id
1 'polypeptide(L)'
;MNEDVVNLVNRPYGDLVGDILTSVVGGVVNEPIVFDLKIGTYPLAEPAGGIRGITGTSGGAPRTFLLAIDFTFSGTATNSVIWLEDGTHPDDESTFYVDYFRLDTRSPLSDINVGSVTRTLTEAIGREIAVVYQQINLAYLSAFVDTATGTSLDYVVAILGVTRKNAEFAEGLATFFRAAGVDGNINIPAGTRLATADAKVFTTTQPRTLQTGQVRIDAPIRADVAFAGDDGLVAAGAISEMTQPIAGIENVSNLDPTIRAAADETDDELRTRAKAALRSLGKATLAALDRVIREGRGTPVEFFDPNSPLGSRSEPGTVTVVVDAEPERLPALTDAVHATRAAGVAATLVARYVFITPRVRASITAGLSGPGQEQVRADVVAAAAAYVDGLTRGEAADGASLLTAIRAVPDVLEATIVDVVVARADLAGPEGDAGLVDALVQAVQLLPDGSDDAALRAALAASVATAGVNAPTTGRIPDRSLLVSTAPDRAGEPATDAEIEAGAFAVRAEVSGEQWWIALDMTPADVATEDADA
;
A
#
# COMPACT_ATOMS: atom_id res chain seq x y z
N MET A 1 -2.18 25.58 33.56
CA MET A 1 -1.51 24.57 32.72
C MET A 1 -1.88 24.92 31.30
N ASN A 2 -0.90 25.22 30.45
CA ASN A 2 -1.08 25.66 29.06
C ASN A 2 -1.98 24.68 28.28
N GLU A 3 -3.03 25.16 27.61
CA GLU A 3 -3.88 24.32 26.74
C GLU A 3 -3.11 23.85 25.49
N ASP A 4 -2.06 24.57 25.08
CA ASP A 4 -1.26 24.23 23.90
C ASP A 4 -0.21 23.13 24.13
N VAL A 5 -0.06 22.62 25.37
CA VAL A 5 0.81 21.46 25.70
C VAL A 5 0.04 20.24 26.21
N VAL A 6 -1.29 20.19 26.03
CA VAL A 6 -2.13 19.07 26.49
C VAL A 6 -1.63 17.69 26.02
N ASN A 7 -0.86 17.63 24.94
CA ASN A 7 -0.33 16.38 24.38
C ASN A 7 1.20 16.21 24.47
N LEU A 8 1.97 17.16 25.00
CA LEU A 8 3.43 17.02 25.12
C LEU A 8 3.83 16.69 26.56
N VAL A 9 4.08 15.40 26.84
CA VAL A 9 4.62 14.93 28.14
C VAL A 9 6.13 15.23 28.26
N ASN A 10 6.65 16.22 27.54
CA ASN A 10 8.06 16.59 27.57
C ASN A 10 8.23 17.97 28.18
N ARG A 11 8.57 18.01 29.47
CA ARG A 11 8.98 19.23 30.17
C ARG A 11 10.51 19.25 30.30
N PRO A 12 11.22 20.21 29.68
CA PRO A 12 12.66 20.33 29.85
C PRO A 12 13.04 20.48 31.33
N TYR A 13 14.16 19.87 31.71
CA TYR A 13 14.67 19.92 33.09
C TYR A 13 14.83 21.36 33.62
N GLY A 14 15.35 22.27 32.78
CA GLY A 14 15.58 23.67 33.16
C GLY A 14 14.30 24.39 33.56
N ASP A 15 13.23 24.23 32.79
CA ASP A 15 11.94 24.88 33.03
C ASP A 15 11.29 24.32 34.29
N LEU A 16 11.30 22.99 34.43
CA LEU A 16 10.79 22.32 35.62
C LEU A 16 11.49 22.77 36.90
N VAL A 17 12.82 22.84 36.89
CA VAL A 17 13.61 23.31 38.04
C VAL A 17 13.33 24.79 38.31
N GLY A 18 13.22 25.62 37.26
CA GLY A 18 12.87 27.04 37.38
C GLY A 18 11.52 27.25 38.06
N ASP A 19 10.51 26.48 37.65
CA ASP A 19 9.18 26.48 38.26
C ASP A 19 9.22 26.08 39.74
N ILE A 20 9.91 24.99 40.06
CA ILE A 20 9.99 24.51 41.44
C ILE A 20 10.73 25.54 42.30
N LEU A 21 11.84 26.12 41.83
CA LEU A 21 12.57 27.16 42.55
C LEU A 21 11.71 28.40 42.81
N THR A 22 10.94 28.82 41.80
CA THR A 22 10.03 29.98 41.91
C THR A 22 8.91 29.71 42.91
N SER A 23 8.32 28.52 42.87
CA SER A 23 7.28 28.08 43.80
C SER A 23 7.80 27.93 45.24
N VAL A 24 9.00 27.38 45.43
CA VAL A 24 9.62 27.15 46.75
C VAL A 24 9.87 28.46 47.52
N VAL A 25 10.19 29.55 46.82
CA VAL A 25 10.30 30.89 47.45
C VAL A 25 8.97 31.63 47.56
N GLY A 26 7.85 30.97 47.25
CA GLY A 26 6.50 31.53 47.35
C GLY A 26 6.10 32.42 46.17
N GLY A 27 6.82 32.35 45.04
CA GLY A 27 6.45 33.01 43.79
C GLY A 27 5.27 32.36 43.08
N VAL A 28 4.83 33.01 41.99
CA VAL A 28 3.78 32.53 41.10
C VAL A 28 4.43 31.99 39.83
N VAL A 29 3.95 30.84 39.38
CA VAL A 29 4.47 30.10 38.23
C VAL A 29 3.35 29.96 37.21
N ASN A 30 3.64 30.29 35.96
CA ASN A 30 2.78 30.19 34.79
C ASN A 30 1.42 30.90 34.98
N GLU A 31 1.40 32.17 35.40
CA GLU A 31 0.17 32.98 35.35
C GLU A 31 -0.25 33.18 33.88
N PRO A 32 -1.42 32.69 33.45
CA PRO A 32 -1.87 32.82 32.06
C PRO A 32 -2.47 34.20 31.80
N ILE A 33 -2.02 34.87 30.74
CA ILE A 33 -2.53 36.17 30.30
C ILE A 33 -2.77 36.13 28.79
N VAL A 34 -3.97 36.49 28.36
CA VAL A 34 -4.31 36.60 26.92
C VAL A 34 -3.69 37.87 26.35
N PHE A 35 -2.95 37.73 25.27
CA PHE A 35 -2.34 38.82 24.51
C PHE A 35 -3.33 39.40 23.49
N ASP A 36 -3.39 40.73 23.41
CA ASP A 36 -4.12 41.49 22.40
C ASP A 36 -3.23 42.64 21.93
N LEU A 37 -2.93 42.70 20.62
CA LEU A 37 -2.08 43.74 20.04
C LEU A 37 -2.56 45.17 20.34
N LYS A 38 -3.84 45.37 20.68
CA LYS A 38 -4.43 46.68 21.01
C LYS A 38 -4.23 47.07 22.48
N ILE A 39 -3.71 46.18 23.31
CA ILE A 39 -3.47 46.39 24.74
C ILE A 39 -1.96 46.46 24.98
N GLY A 40 -1.49 47.60 25.49
CA GLY A 40 -0.07 47.84 25.75
C GLY A 40 0.39 47.51 27.17
N THR A 41 -0.51 47.11 28.07
CA THR A 41 -0.17 46.89 29.49
C THR A 41 -1.04 45.80 30.09
N TYR A 42 -0.38 44.84 30.74
CA TYR A 42 -1.00 43.62 31.25
C TYR A 42 -0.75 43.50 32.75
N PRO A 43 -1.76 43.76 33.60
CA PRO A 43 -1.61 43.66 35.05
C PRO A 43 -1.44 42.21 35.49
N LEU A 44 -0.56 41.97 36.46
CA LEU A 44 -0.42 40.68 37.13
C LEU A 44 -1.45 40.54 38.26
N ALA A 45 -1.96 39.34 38.48
CA ALA A 45 -2.98 39.06 39.49
C ALA A 45 -2.53 39.35 40.93
N GLU A 46 -1.22 39.23 41.20
CA GLU A 46 -0.65 39.50 42.52
C GLU A 46 0.55 40.48 42.45
N PRO A 47 0.78 41.31 43.49
CA PRO A 47 1.92 42.22 43.53
C PRO A 47 3.27 41.50 43.37
N ALA A 48 3.93 41.75 42.25
CA ALA A 48 5.22 41.17 41.91
C ALA A 48 6.37 42.07 42.38
N GLY A 49 7.35 41.50 43.09
CA GLY A 49 8.65 42.13 43.36
C GLY A 49 9.57 42.13 42.14
N GLY A 50 9.33 41.24 41.18
CA GLY A 50 10.04 41.19 39.91
C GLY A 50 9.62 39.98 39.08
N ILE A 51 9.72 40.12 37.76
CA ILE A 51 9.42 39.07 36.80
C ILE A 51 10.64 38.16 36.64
N ARG A 52 10.40 36.86 36.73
CA ARG A 52 11.42 35.82 36.56
C ARG A 52 11.54 35.36 35.12
N GLY A 53 10.44 35.31 34.39
CA GLY A 53 10.39 34.88 33.00
C GLY A 53 9.00 35.06 32.40
N ILE A 54 8.95 35.18 31.07
CA ILE A 54 7.73 35.15 30.29
C ILE A 54 7.91 34.15 29.15
N THR A 55 6.94 33.26 28.96
CA THR A 55 6.90 32.30 27.83
C THR A 55 5.58 32.42 27.07
N GLY A 56 5.57 32.02 25.80
CA GLY A 56 4.38 32.05 24.97
C GLY A 56 4.70 31.62 23.54
N THR A 57 3.81 31.92 22.61
CA THR A 57 3.97 31.56 21.20
C THR A 57 4.23 32.82 20.37
N SER A 58 5.19 32.76 19.44
CA SER A 58 5.50 33.85 18.52
C SER A 58 5.85 33.27 17.15
N GLY A 59 5.16 33.71 16.10
CA GLY A 59 5.27 33.13 14.76
C GLY A 59 4.85 31.66 14.70
N GLY A 60 3.92 31.24 15.56
CA GLY A 60 3.47 29.84 15.67
C GLY A 60 4.45 28.89 16.37
N ALA A 61 5.54 29.41 16.95
CA ALA A 61 6.53 28.59 17.68
C ALA A 61 6.65 29.01 19.16
N PRO A 62 6.87 28.06 20.09
CA PRO A 62 7.14 28.37 21.49
C PRO A 62 8.38 29.24 21.64
N ARG A 63 8.30 30.27 22.49
CA ARG A 63 9.37 31.23 22.73
C ARG A 63 9.43 31.68 24.19
N THR A 64 10.65 31.91 24.67
CA THR A 64 10.93 32.66 25.90
C THR A 64 11.23 34.11 25.54
N PHE A 65 10.52 35.04 26.18
CA PHE A 65 10.68 36.48 25.94
C PHE A 65 11.69 37.09 26.91
N LEU A 66 12.43 38.09 26.44
CA LEU A 66 13.56 38.67 27.15
C LEU A 66 13.20 40.01 27.79
N LEU A 67 13.50 40.14 29.09
CA LEU A 67 13.34 41.40 29.81
C LEU A 67 14.24 42.50 29.22
N ALA A 68 13.69 43.70 29.08
CA ALA A 68 14.28 44.89 28.47
C ALA A 68 14.61 44.78 26.97
N ILE A 69 14.23 43.69 26.31
CA ILE A 69 14.35 43.51 24.85
C ILE A 69 12.96 43.33 24.25
N ASP A 70 12.19 42.36 24.75
CA ASP A 70 10.84 42.08 24.28
C ASP A 70 9.78 42.77 25.16
N PHE A 71 10.00 42.83 26.48
CA PHE A 71 9.07 43.44 27.43
C PHE A 71 9.80 44.16 28.58
N THR A 72 9.06 44.98 29.33
CA THR A 72 9.50 45.56 30.60
C THR A 72 8.47 45.33 31.71
N PHE A 73 8.90 45.41 32.96
CA PHE A 73 8.02 45.39 34.12
C PHE A 73 7.88 46.81 34.66
N SER A 74 6.64 47.29 34.79
CA SER A 74 6.34 48.66 35.22
C SER A 74 6.68 48.96 36.69
N GLY A 75 7.18 47.97 37.42
CA GLY A 75 7.56 48.08 38.83
C GLY A 75 6.39 47.78 39.78
N THR A 76 6.70 47.77 41.07
CA THR A 76 5.78 47.31 42.13
C THR A 76 4.55 48.20 42.33
N ALA A 77 4.62 49.47 41.90
CA ALA A 77 3.51 50.43 42.06
C ALA A 77 2.34 50.17 41.10
N THR A 78 2.64 49.70 39.88
CA THR A 78 1.65 49.47 38.80
C THR A 78 1.50 48.00 38.42
N ASN A 79 2.46 47.14 38.81
CA ASN A 79 2.38 45.69 38.76
C ASN A 79 1.93 45.11 37.40
N SER A 80 2.53 45.60 36.31
CA SER A 80 2.11 45.23 34.96
C SER A 80 3.29 44.96 34.03
N VAL A 81 3.12 43.98 33.14
CA VAL A 81 3.97 43.71 31.97
C VAL A 81 3.64 44.70 30.88
N ILE A 82 4.66 45.29 30.26
CA ILE A 82 4.53 46.20 29.12
C ILE A 82 5.41 45.65 28.00
N TRP A 83 4.81 45.33 26.85
CA TRP A 83 5.54 44.89 25.67
C TRP A 83 6.19 46.09 24.98
N LEU A 84 7.46 45.94 24.57
CA LEU A 84 8.23 47.02 23.94
C LEU A 84 7.89 47.09 22.45
N GLU A 85 7.73 48.28 21.89
CA GLU A 85 7.32 48.48 20.49
C GLU A 85 8.26 47.80 19.48
N ASP A 86 9.58 47.87 19.73
CA ASP A 86 10.62 47.23 18.91
C ASP A 86 10.91 45.77 19.30
N GLY A 87 10.19 45.24 20.30
CA GLY A 87 10.37 43.91 20.85
C GLY A 87 9.62 42.82 20.08
N THR A 88 9.98 41.55 20.32
CA THR A 88 9.16 40.44 19.79
C THR A 88 7.93 40.24 20.67
N HIS A 89 6.74 40.21 20.08
CA HIS A 89 5.49 40.00 20.80
C HIS A 89 4.98 38.55 20.69
N PRO A 90 4.11 38.12 21.61
CA PRO A 90 3.29 36.93 21.41
C PRO A 90 2.39 37.08 20.18
N ASP A 91 1.92 35.96 19.64
CA ASP A 91 0.94 35.96 18.56
C ASP A 91 -0.39 36.60 19.05
N ASP A 92 -1.08 37.34 18.18
CA ASP A 92 -2.35 38.01 18.55
C ASP A 92 -3.39 36.98 19.01
N GLU A 93 -4.18 37.33 20.02
CA GLU A 93 -5.15 36.45 20.69
C GLU A 93 -4.56 35.16 21.33
N SER A 94 -3.23 35.02 21.40
CA SER A 94 -2.58 33.89 22.09
C SER A 94 -2.40 34.13 23.59
N THR A 95 -2.15 33.08 24.37
CA THR A 95 -1.86 33.20 25.81
C THR A 95 -0.35 33.18 26.05
N PHE A 96 0.16 34.14 26.82
CA PHE A 96 1.51 34.10 27.39
C PHE A 96 1.45 33.84 28.90
N TYR A 97 2.57 33.36 29.44
CA TYR A 97 2.69 32.86 30.81
C TYR A 97 3.78 33.63 31.53
N VAL A 98 3.44 34.16 32.70
CA VAL A 98 4.37 34.97 33.51
C VAL A 98 4.75 34.23 34.79
N ASP A 99 6.05 34.10 35.02
CA ASP A 99 6.62 33.67 36.30
C ASP A 99 7.15 34.89 37.05
N TYR A 100 6.81 35.04 38.33
CA TYR A 100 7.24 36.20 39.10
C TYR A 100 7.32 35.91 40.61
N PHE A 101 8.15 36.68 41.31
CA PHE A 101 8.23 36.62 42.76
C PHE A 101 7.23 37.58 43.38
N ARG A 102 6.48 37.12 44.39
CA ARG A 102 5.58 37.99 45.17
C ARG A 102 6.38 38.99 46.00
N LEU A 103 5.88 40.21 46.13
CA LEU A 103 6.53 41.27 46.89
C LEU A 103 6.65 40.93 48.39
N ASP A 104 5.59 40.35 48.98
CA ASP A 104 5.50 40.05 50.41
C ASP A 104 5.67 38.55 50.74
N THR A 105 6.58 37.86 50.05
CA THR A 105 6.82 36.44 50.36
C THR A 105 7.45 36.26 51.75
N ARG A 106 6.91 35.31 52.52
CA ARG A 106 7.43 34.89 53.83
C ARG A 106 7.94 33.46 53.81
N SER A 107 8.34 32.95 52.64
CA SER A 107 8.90 31.60 52.56
C SER A 107 10.15 31.51 53.44
N PRO A 108 10.27 30.49 54.30
CA PRO A 108 11.50 30.25 55.06
C PRO A 108 12.66 29.82 54.15
N LEU A 109 12.37 29.46 52.90
CA LEU A 109 13.33 29.12 51.87
C LEU A 109 13.45 30.30 50.91
N SER A 110 14.59 31.01 50.94
CA SER A 110 14.77 32.27 50.19
C SER A 110 15.99 32.29 49.28
N ASP A 111 17.00 31.46 49.53
CA ASP A 111 18.23 31.44 48.72
C ASP A 111 18.13 30.45 47.55
N ILE A 112 17.88 30.96 46.34
CA ILE A 112 17.80 30.17 45.10
C ILE A 112 19.06 30.29 44.23
N ASN A 113 20.13 30.87 44.77
CA ASN A 113 21.37 31.05 44.04
C ASN A 113 22.15 29.73 43.93
N VAL A 114 23.05 29.67 42.95
CA VAL A 114 23.96 28.55 42.78
C VAL A 114 24.83 28.38 44.03
N GLY A 115 24.89 27.16 44.57
CA GLY A 115 25.59 26.83 45.81
C GLY A 115 24.72 26.83 47.07
N SER A 116 23.47 27.29 46.99
CA SER A 116 22.50 27.18 48.08
C SER A 116 22.07 25.74 48.33
N VAL A 117 21.79 25.41 49.60
CA VAL A 117 21.18 24.14 50.00
C VAL A 117 19.78 24.00 49.38
N THR A 118 18.97 25.06 49.39
CA THR A 118 17.62 25.05 48.81
C THR A 118 17.69 24.73 47.33
N ARG A 119 18.57 25.42 46.57
CA ARG A 119 18.72 25.16 45.14
C ARG A 119 19.21 23.75 44.86
N THR A 120 20.21 23.27 45.60
CA THR A 120 20.77 21.93 45.41
C THR A 120 19.72 20.83 45.63
N LEU A 121 18.90 20.96 46.68
CA LEU A 121 17.81 20.02 46.95
C LEU A 121 16.71 20.11 45.87
N THR A 122 16.35 21.32 45.44
CA THR A 122 15.37 21.50 44.36
C THR A 122 15.86 20.94 43.02
N GLU A 123 17.13 21.12 42.67
CA GLU A 123 17.72 20.57 41.45
C GLU A 123 17.75 19.04 41.47
N ALA A 124 18.03 18.43 42.63
CA ALA A 124 17.96 16.98 42.82
C ALA A 124 16.54 16.44 42.67
N ILE A 125 15.54 17.08 43.31
CA ILE A 125 14.13 16.70 43.17
C ILE A 125 13.65 16.92 41.74
N GLY A 126 13.97 18.06 41.13
CA GLY A 126 13.65 18.38 39.75
C GLY A 126 14.25 17.37 38.76
N ARG A 127 15.42 16.80 39.08
CA ARG A 127 16.04 15.77 38.24
C ARG A 127 15.21 14.49 38.24
N GLU A 128 14.78 14.05 39.42
CA GLU A 128 13.94 12.85 39.53
C GLU A 128 12.58 13.06 38.86
N ILE A 129 11.96 14.22 39.03
CA ILE A 129 10.70 14.55 38.34
C ILE A 129 10.90 14.59 36.81
N ALA A 130 12.00 15.18 36.32
CA ALA A 130 12.31 15.19 34.88
C ALA A 130 12.52 13.77 34.32
N VAL A 131 13.20 12.89 35.07
CA VAL A 131 13.34 11.47 34.71
C VAL A 131 11.97 10.80 34.60
N VAL A 132 11.06 11.06 35.55
CA VAL A 132 9.69 10.52 35.48
C VAL A 132 8.94 11.03 34.24
N TYR A 133 9.01 12.32 33.92
CA TYR A 133 8.40 12.85 32.69
C TYR A 133 8.97 12.18 31.44
N GLN A 134 10.29 12.02 31.36
CA GLN A 134 10.94 11.34 30.24
C GLN A 134 10.48 9.87 30.14
N GLN A 135 10.36 9.16 31.26
CA GLN A 135 9.88 7.77 31.29
C GLN A 135 8.42 7.66 30.85
N ILE A 136 7.54 8.58 31.28
CA ILE A 136 6.13 8.61 30.84
C ILE A 136 6.06 8.89 29.33
N ASN A 137 6.86 9.84 28.82
CA ASN A 137 6.92 10.13 27.40
C ASN A 137 7.40 8.92 26.58
N LEU A 138 8.44 8.21 27.05
CA LEU A 138 8.89 6.97 26.42
C LEU A 138 7.79 5.89 26.45
N ALA A 139 7.11 5.71 27.57
CA ALA A 139 6.00 4.75 27.69
C ALA A 139 4.84 5.08 26.73
N TYR A 140 4.53 6.37 26.56
CA TYR A 140 3.55 6.84 25.58
C TYR A 140 3.99 6.52 24.15
N LEU A 141 5.22 6.85 23.77
CA LEU A 141 5.76 6.58 22.43
C LEU A 141 5.89 5.07 22.13
N SER A 142 6.14 4.25 23.15
CA SER A 142 6.16 2.79 23.02
C SER A 142 4.81 2.16 22.64
N ALA A 143 3.69 2.90 22.75
CA ALA A 143 2.36 2.41 22.39
C ALA A 143 2.05 2.49 20.89
N PHE A 144 2.82 3.23 20.10
CA PHE A 144 2.55 3.45 18.68
C PHE A 144 3.54 2.70 17.80
N VAL A 145 3.04 2.03 16.76
CA VAL A 145 3.86 1.24 15.83
C VAL A 145 4.96 2.07 15.15
N ASP A 146 4.73 3.37 14.97
CA ASP A 146 5.67 4.28 14.32
C ASP A 146 6.88 4.65 15.19
N THR A 147 6.68 4.70 16.51
CA THR A 147 7.67 5.21 17.46
C THR A 147 8.20 4.15 18.42
N ALA A 148 7.49 3.03 18.57
CA ALA A 148 7.94 1.91 19.40
C ALA A 148 9.20 1.26 18.81
N THR A 149 10.08 0.80 19.71
CA THR A 149 11.34 0.12 19.41
C THR A 149 11.50 -1.14 20.27
N GLY A 150 12.32 -2.09 19.81
CA GLY A 150 12.64 -3.33 20.53
C GLY A 150 11.39 -4.10 20.97
N THR A 151 11.39 -4.57 22.23
CA THR A 151 10.29 -5.40 22.78
C THR A 151 8.94 -4.69 22.79
N SER A 152 8.90 -3.36 22.95
CA SER A 152 7.65 -2.61 22.86
C SER A 152 7.04 -2.72 21.45
N LEU A 153 7.86 -2.64 20.41
CA LEU A 153 7.40 -2.84 19.03
C LEU A 153 6.86 -4.26 18.86
N ASP A 154 7.55 -5.27 19.40
CA ASP A 154 7.12 -6.67 19.33
C ASP A 154 5.72 -6.87 19.92
N TYR A 155 5.41 -6.23 21.06
CA TYR A 155 4.07 -6.30 21.65
C TYR A 155 3.00 -5.58 20.82
N VAL A 156 3.33 -4.42 20.24
CA VAL A 156 2.39 -3.68 19.39
C VAL A 156 2.04 -4.49 18.14
N VAL A 157 3.03 -5.10 17.48
CA VAL A 157 2.79 -5.88 16.25
C VAL A 157 2.17 -7.26 16.53
N ALA A 158 2.32 -7.82 17.73
CA ALA A 158 1.70 -9.08 18.12
C ALA A 158 0.16 -9.04 18.06
N ILE A 159 -0.46 -7.86 18.24
CA ILE A 159 -1.91 -7.66 18.08
C ILE A 159 -2.36 -8.04 16.66
N LEU A 160 -1.50 -7.84 15.66
CA LEU A 160 -1.74 -8.19 14.26
C LEU A 160 -1.38 -9.65 13.93
N GLY A 161 -0.99 -10.45 14.93
CA GLY A 161 -0.46 -11.81 14.73
C GLY A 161 0.92 -11.83 14.07
N VAL A 162 1.63 -10.70 14.04
CA VAL A 162 2.96 -10.56 13.47
C VAL A 162 4.00 -10.79 14.57
N THR A 163 4.95 -11.69 14.35
CA THR A 163 6.09 -11.93 15.25
C THR A 163 7.40 -11.59 14.55
N ARG A 164 8.39 -11.06 15.30
CA ARG A 164 9.72 -10.74 14.76
C ARG A 164 10.42 -11.99 14.24
N LYS A 165 11.06 -11.87 13.08
CA LYS A 165 11.93 -12.90 12.55
C LYS A 165 13.31 -12.75 13.18
N ASN A 166 13.62 -13.60 14.15
CA ASN A 166 14.95 -13.66 14.72
C ASN A 166 15.79 -14.71 13.99
N ALA A 167 17.06 -14.40 13.79
CA ALA A 167 18.12 -15.32 13.37
C ALA A 167 18.59 -16.19 14.54
N GLU A 168 17.71 -16.44 15.52
CA GLU A 168 18.07 -16.91 16.85
C GLU A 168 18.61 -18.35 16.83
N PHE A 169 18.21 -19.15 15.84
CA PHE A 169 18.61 -20.54 15.75
C PHE A 169 19.35 -20.83 14.45
N ALA A 170 20.39 -21.65 14.55
CA ALA A 170 20.98 -22.25 13.38
C ALA A 170 19.99 -23.23 12.74
N GLU A 171 19.85 -23.14 11.43
CA GLU A 171 19.00 -23.97 10.60
C GLU A 171 19.84 -24.78 9.61
N GLY A 172 19.31 -25.89 9.14
CA GLY A 172 19.97 -26.73 8.16
C GLY A 172 19.08 -27.89 7.72
N LEU A 173 19.69 -28.83 7.01
CA LEU A 173 19.05 -30.07 6.57
C LEU A 173 19.71 -31.27 7.26
N ALA A 174 18.89 -32.14 7.85
CA ALA A 174 19.31 -33.46 8.29
C ALA A 174 18.82 -34.50 7.28
N THR A 175 19.75 -35.28 6.76
CA THR A 175 19.50 -36.40 5.87
C THR A 175 19.29 -37.66 6.70
N PHE A 176 18.10 -38.26 6.57
CA PHE A 176 17.74 -39.53 7.19
C PHE A 176 17.94 -40.66 6.18
N PHE A 177 18.58 -41.74 6.59
CA PHE A 177 18.86 -42.88 5.72
C PHE A 177 17.99 -44.09 6.10
N ARG A 178 17.42 -44.74 5.09
CA ARG A 178 16.60 -45.94 5.24
C ARG A 178 17.45 -47.12 5.70
N ALA A 179 16.94 -47.87 6.67
CA ALA A 179 17.54 -49.13 7.08
C ALA A 179 17.41 -50.21 6.00
N ALA A 180 18.49 -50.98 5.81
CA ALA A 180 18.51 -52.08 4.86
C ALA A 180 17.40 -53.10 5.15
N GLY A 181 16.65 -53.48 4.11
CA GLY A 181 15.56 -54.47 4.20
C GLY A 181 14.22 -53.94 4.72
N VAL A 182 14.09 -52.64 5.00
CA VAL A 182 12.81 -52.02 5.38
C VAL A 182 12.10 -51.45 4.15
N ASP A 183 10.92 -52.00 3.85
CA ASP A 183 10.09 -51.58 2.72
C ASP A 183 8.88 -50.75 3.20
N GLY A 184 8.33 -49.92 2.31
CA GLY A 184 7.20 -49.03 2.60
C GLY A 184 7.58 -47.58 2.92
N ASN A 185 6.55 -46.75 3.10
CA ASN A 185 6.68 -45.34 3.44
C ASN A 185 7.04 -45.16 4.92
N ILE A 186 8.07 -44.36 5.20
CA ILE A 186 8.48 -44.02 6.57
C ILE A 186 8.19 -42.54 6.81
N ASN A 187 7.41 -42.25 7.85
CA ASN A 187 7.09 -40.88 8.25
C ASN A 187 8.10 -40.38 9.28
N ILE A 188 8.70 -39.23 9.02
CA ILE A 188 9.56 -38.47 9.92
C ILE A 188 8.71 -37.30 10.43
N PRO A 189 8.23 -37.34 11.68
CA PRO A 189 7.44 -36.25 12.23
C PRO A 189 8.23 -34.95 12.36
N ALA A 190 7.54 -33.82 12.34
CA ALA A 190 8.09 -32.61 12.95
C ALA A 190 8.24 -32.84 14.47
N GLY A 191 9.27 -32.27 15.08
CA GLY A 191 9.55 -32.47 16.51
C GLY A 191 10.52 -33.60 16.83
N THR A 192 11.06 -34.33 15.84
CA THR A 192 12.08 -35.35 16.07
C THR A 192 13.37 -34.69 16.55
N ARG A 193 13.89 -35.14 17.70
CA ARG A 193 15.12 -34.63 18.31
C ARG A 193 16.35 -35.36 17.80
N LEU A 194 17.31 -34.58 17.32
CA LEU A 194 18.62 -35.00 16.84
C LEU A 194 19.70 -34.38 17.71
N ALA A 195 20.86 -35.03 17.81
CA ALA A 195 21.99 -34.53 18.58
C ALA A 195 23.31 -34.70 17.83
N THR A 196 24.26 -33.84 18.18
CA THR A 196 25.68 -33.98 17.86
C THR A 196 26.39 -34.78 18.94
N ALA A 197 27.60 -35.27 18.64
CA ALA A 197 28.45 -35.92 19.64
C ALA A 197 28.79 -35.00 20.84
N ASP A 198 28.81 -33.68 20.63
CA ASP A 198 29.03 -32.66 21.66
C ASP A 198 27.73 -32.26 22.39
N ALA A 199 26.68 -33.09 22.31
CA ALA A 199 25.38 -32.90 22.97
C ALA A 199 24.57 -31.65 22.55
N LYS A 200 24.93 -30.99 21.44
CA LYS A 200 24.07 -29.95 20.83
C LYS A 200 22.83 -30.58 20.22
N VAL A 201 21.65 -30.04 20.51
CA VAL A 201 20.36 -30.61 20.14
C VAL A 201 19.69 -29.80 19.02
N PHE A 202 19.10 -30.52 18.06
CA PHE A 202 18.33 -29.98 16.94
C PHE A 202 16.98 -30.69 16.87
N THR A 203 15.98 -30.01 16.30
CA THR A 203 14.64 -30.56 16.13
C THR A 203 14.16 -30.37 14.69
N THR A 204 13.51 -31.38 14.11
CA THR A 204 12.88 -31.27 12.78
C THR A 204 11.71 -30.28 12.79
N THR A 205 11.70 -29.33 11.87
CA THR A 205 10.68 -28.25 11.83
C THR A 205 9.46 -28.59 10.98
N GLN A 206 9.61 -29.53 10.04
CA GLN A 206 8.53 -29.97 9.15
C GLN A 206 8.53 -31.50 9.03
N PRO A 207 7.34 -32.12 8.89
CA PRO A 207 7.27 -33.55 8.65
C PRO A 207 7.75 -33.89 7.24
N ARG A 208 8.38 -35.05 7.08
CA ARG A 208 8.83 -35.58 5.78
C ARG A 208 8.46 -37.06 5.68
N THR A 209 8.02 -37.49 4.50
CA THR A 209 7.72 -38.90 4.23
C THR A 209 8.75 -39.45 3.26
N LEU A 210 9.58 -40.38 3.72
CA LEU A 210 10.49 -41.15 2.90
C LEU A 210 9.69 -42.21 2.14
N GLN A 211 9.52 -42.01 0.83
CA GLN A 211 8.70 -42.89 0.00
C GLN A 211 9.35 -44.27 -0.19
N THR A 212 8.54 -45.29 -0.48
CA THR A 212 9.01 -46.62 -0.88
C THR A 212 10.08 -46.53 -1.98
N GLY A 213 11.19 -47.25 -1.81
CA GLY A 213 12.33 -47.25 -2.74
C GLY A 213 13.30 -46.08 -2.60
N GLN A 214 12.98 -45.03 -1.84
CA GLN A 214 13.89 -43.93 -1.58
C GLN A 214 14.89 -44.29 -0.46
N VAL A 215 16.19 -44.12 -0.74
CA VAL A 215 17.28 -44.50 0.19
C VAL A 215 17.51 -43.46 1.28
N ARG A 216 17.27 -42.18 0.99
CA ARG A 216 17.46 -41.06 1.93
C ARG A 216 16.52 -39.89 1.65
N ILE A 217 16.22 -39.08 2.66
CA ILE A 217 15.45 -37.83 2.53
C ILE A 217 16.01 -36.75 3.45
N ASP A 218 15.95 -35.51 3.00
CA ASP A 218 16.34 -34.35 3.80
C ASP A 218 15.12 -33.77 4.51
N ALA A 219 15.24 -33.55 5.81
CA ALA A 219 14.27 -32.83 6.62
C ALA A 219 14.89 -31.54 7.17
N PRO A 220 14.15 -30.41 7.13
CA PRO A 220 14.62 -29.16 7.73
C PRO A 220 14.68 -29.30 9.25
N ILE A 221 15.77 -28.79 9.82
CA ILE A 221 16.06 -28.83 11.24
C ILE A 221 16.43 -27.44 11.76
N ARG A 222 16.20 -27.25 13.06
CA ARG A 222 16.54 -26.02 13.80
C ARG A 222 17.19 -26.38 15.13
N ALA A 223 18.20 -25.62 15.56
CA ALA A 223 18.78 -25.76 16.89
C ALA A 223 17.73 -25.60 18.01
N ASP A 224 17.91 -26.31 19.12
CA ASP A 224 17.07 -26.17 20.32
C ASP A 224 17.36 -24.83 21.04
N VAL A 225 16.47 -24.42 21.95
CA VAL A 225 16.53 -23.14 22.66
C VAL A 225 17.85 -22.95 23.42
N ALA A 226 18.40 -24.04 23.95
CA ALA A 226 19.67 -24.03 24.68
C ALA A 226 20.91 -23.78 23.80
N PHE A 227 20.78 -23.83 22.47
CA PHE A 227 21.89 -23.70 21.50
C PHE A 227 21.60 -22.62 20.45
N ALA A 228 20.94 -21.55 20.87
CA ALA A 228 20.72 -20.36 20.06
C ALA A 228 22.06 -19.69 19.64
N GLY A 229 22.03 -18.92 18.55
CA GLY A 229 23.17 -18.15 18.06
C GLY A 229 24.30 -19.01 17.48
N ASP A 230 25.55 -18.63 17.75
CA ASP A 230 26.74 -19.30 17.22
C ASP A 230 26.92 -20.71 17.77
N ASP A 231 26.33 -21.01 18.93
CA ASP A 231 26.39 -22.35 19.53
C ASP A 231 25.66 -23.39 18.68
N GLY A 232 24.66 -22.99 17.89
CA GLY A 232 23.93 -23.86 16.96
C GLY A 232 24.68 -24.13 15.65
N LEU A 233 25.78 -23.43 15.37
CA LEU A 233 26.56 -23.62 14.14
C LEU A 233 27.41 -24.88 14.27
N VAL A 234 27.14 -25.85 13.40
CA VAL A 234 27.83 -27.14 13.37
C VAL A 234 28.26 -27.48 11.96
N ALA A 235 29.43 -28.10 11.83
CA ALA A 235 29.96 -28.49 10.53
C ALA A 235 29.13 -29.62 9.88
N ALA A 236 29.31 -29.83 8.58
CA ALA A 236 28.80 -31.01 7.90
C ALA A 236 29.22 -32.30 8.63
N GLY A 237 28.28 -33.22 8.81
CA GLY A 237 28.46 -34.50 9.48
C GLY A 237 28.45 -34.47 11.02
N ALA A 238 28.28 -33.31 11.64
CA ALA A 238 28.30 -33.19 13.10
C ALA A 238 27.02 -33.72 13.78
N ILE A 239 25.86 -33.66 13.12
CA ILE A 239 24.60 -34.19 13.62
C ILE A 239 24.52 -35.66 13.26
N SER A 240 24.71 -36.55 14.22
CA SER A 240 24.86 -37.98 13.98
C SER A 240 23.92 -38.86 14.80
N GLU A 241 23.24 -38.30 15.81
CA GLU A 241 22.45 -39.06 16.77
C GLU A 241 20.96 -38.71 16.68
N MET A 242 20.11 -39.73 16.76
CA MET A 242 18.67 -39.56 16.97
C MET A 242 18.36 -39.84 18.44
N THR A 243 17.94 -38.81 19.19
CA THR A 243 17.53 -39.01 20.59
C THR A 243 16.26 -39.85 20.69
N GLN A 244 15.42 -39.82 19.65
CA GLN A 244 14.24 -40.67 19.49
C GLN A 244 14.35 -41.45 18.17
N PRO A 245 14.66 -42.76 18.21
CA PRO A 245 14.75 -43.58 17.01
C PRO A 245 13.43 -43.63 16.24
N ILE A 246 13.50 -43.47 14.91
CA ILE A 246 12.35 -43.65 14.00
C ILE A 246 12.45 -45.05 13.39
N ALA A 247 11.36 -45.82 13.47
CA ALA A 247 11.32 -47.16 12.87
C ALA A 247 11.60 -47.09 11.35
N GLY A 248 12.59 -47.85 10.90
CA GLY A 248 12.97 -47.92 9.49
C GLY A 248 14.07 -46.93 9.05
N ILE A 249 14.55 -46.07 9.94
CA ILE A 249 15.73 -45.22 9.72
C ILE A 249 16.94 -45.85 10.40
N GLU A 250 18.07 -45.95 9.68
CA GLU A 250 19.33 -46.51 10.20
C GLU A 250 20.19 -45.46 10.88
N ASN A 251 20.41 -44.32 10.21
CA ASN A 251 21.18 -43.22 10.76
C ASN A 251 20.71 -41.86 10.20
N VAL A 252 21.25 -40.80 10.77
CA VAL A 252 21.02 -39.41 10.39
C VAL A 252 22.36 -38.70 10.24
N SER A 253 22.47 -37.80 9.26
CA SER A 253 23.63 -36.92 9.07
C SER A 253 23.19 -35.59 8.49
N ASN A 254 23.76 -34.46 8.90
CA ASN A 254 23.70 -33.25 8.08
C ASN A 254 24.81 -33.30 7.01
N LEU A 255 24.49 -33.09 5.74
CA LEU A 255 25.49 -33.12 4.67
C LEU A 255 26.20 -31.78 4.47
N ASP A 256 25.52 -30.70 4.86
CA ASP A 256 26.01 -29.33 4.83
C ASP A 256 26.08 -28.78 6.26
N PRO A 257 26.95 -27.79 6.54
CA PRO A 257 26.96 -27.11 7.83
C PRO A 257 25.61 -26.44 8.10
N THR A 258 25.24 -26.35 9.37
CA THR A 258 24.11 -25.48 9.74
C THR A 258 24.51 -24.03 9.55
N ILE A 259 23.57 -23.25 9.03
CA ILE A 259 23.75 -21.82 8.82
C ILE A 259 22.75 -21.07 9.68
N ARG A 260 23.09 -19.86 10.07
CA ARG A 260 22.10 -18.99 10.70
C ARG A 260 21.10 -18.56 9.61
N ALA A 261 19.81 -18.59 9.92
CA ALA A 261 18.83 -17.87 9.12
C ALA A 261 19.27 -16.38 9.02
N ALA A 262 18.84 -15.66 7.98
CA ALA A 262 19.24 -14.27 7.73
C ALA A 262 19.19 -13.41 9.01
N ALA A 263 20.04 -12.38 9.07
CA ALA A 263 20.20 -11.48 10.22
C ALA A 263 18.87 -11.07 10.87
N ASP A 264 18.90 -10.80 12.18
CA ASP A 264 17.72 -10.40 12.93
C ASP A 264 16.96 -9.28 12.22
N GLU A 265 15.65 -9.46 12.08
CA GLU A 265 14.77 -8.45 11.51
C GLU A 265 14.86 -7.18 12.35
N THR A 266 15.27 -6.08 11.73
CA THR A 266 15.38 -4.77 12.36
C THR A 266 14.00 -4.21 12.73
N ASP A 267 13.96 -3.24 13.63
CA ASP A 267 12.70 -2.55 13.99
C ASP A 267 12.02 -1.92 12.76
N ASP A 268 12.80 -1.40 11.81
CA ASP A 268 12.28 -0.77 10.60
C ASP A 268 11.65 -1.79 9.64
N GLU A 269 12.28 -2.95 9.47
CA GLU A 269 11.75 -4.05 8.68
C GLU A 269 10.47 -4.62 9.31
N LEU A 270 10.50 -4.90 10.63
CA LEU A 270 9.33 -5.38 11.36
C LEU A 270 8.17 -4.40 11.27
N ARG A 271 8.42 -3.10 11.45
CA ARG A 271 7.40 -2.04 11.33
C ARG A 271 6.80 -2.01 9.93
N THR A 272 7.64 -2.09 8.90
CA THR A 272 7.20 -2.09 7.50
C THR A 272 6.29 -3.30 7.23
N ARG A 273 6.71 -4.48 7.68
CA ARG A 273 5.93 -5.71 7.52
C ARG A 273 4.62 -5.69 8.32
N ALA A 274 4.63 -5.17 9.55
CA ALA A 274 3.42 -5.04 10.37
C ALA A 274 2.40 -4.09 9.72
N LYS A 275 2.85 -2.95 9.17
CA LYS A 275 1.98 -2.05 8.39
C LYS A 275 1.41 -2.73 7.15
N ALA A 276 2.22 -3.53 6.45
CA ALA A 276 1.75 -4.30 5.31
C ALA A 276 0.69 -5.34 5.74
N ALA A 277 0.90 -6.04 6.86
CA ALA A 277 -0.07 -6.99 7.41
C ALA A 277 -1.39 -6.30 7.79
N LEU A 278 -1.35 -5.15 8.46
CA LEU A 278 -2.55 -4.36 8.77
C LEU A 278 -3.30 -3.95 7.50
N ARG A 279 -2.58 -3.48 6.48
CA ARG A 279 -3.19 -3.14 5.17
C ARG A 279 -3.77 -4.37 4.47
N SER A 280 -3.15 -5.53 4.62
CA SER A 280 -3.64 -6.79 4.02
C SER A 280 -4.94 -7.28 4.64
N LEU A 281 -5.20 -6.96 5.91
CA LEU A 281 -6.47 -7.24 6.59
C LEU A 281 -7.59 -6.31 6.10
N GLY A 282 -7.25 -5.15 5.53
CA GLY A 282 -8.22 -4.25 4.92
C GLY A 282 -8.93 -4.94 3.75
N LYS A 283 -10.25 -5.07 3.85
CA LYS A 283 -11.16 -5.31 2.72
C LYS A 283 -12.02 -4.06 2.51
N ALA A 284 -12.70 -3.98 1.38
CA ALA A 284 -13.73 -2.96 1.13
C ALA A 284 -13.22 -1.50 1.20
N THR A 285 -11.94 -1.25 0.92
CA THR A 285 -11.37 0.11 0.80
C THR A 285 -10.62 0.26 -0.52
N LEU A 286 -10.46 1.49 -1.02
CA LEU A 286 -9.67 1.75 -2.23
C LEU A 286 -8.24 1.23 -2.11
N ALA A 287 -7.62 1.38 -0.93
CA ALA A 287 -6.28 0.86 -0.65
C ALA A 287 -6.22 -0.68 -0.70
N ALA A 288 -7.29 -1.37 -0.29
CA ALA A 288 -7.36 -2.84 -0.41
C ALA A 288 -7.46 -3.28 -1.88
N LEU A 289 -8.22 -2.54 -2.70
CA LEU A 289 -8.31 -2.79 -4.14
C LEU A 289 -6.98 -2.52 -4.86
N ASP A 290 -6.32 -1.39 -4.58
CA ASP A 290 -4.99 -1.07 -5.12
C ASP A 290 -3.97 -2.18 -4.81
N ARG A 291 -3.92 -2.64 -3.55
CA ARG A 291 -3.05 -3.73 -3.12
C ARG A 291 -3.25 -5.00 -3.96
N VAL A 292 -4.50 -5.46 -4.06
CA VAL A 292 -4.82 -6.71 -4.75
C VAL A 292 -4.54 -6.63 -6.25
N ILE A 293 -4.76 -5.46 -6.86
CA ILE A 293 -4.42 -5.23 -8.26
C ILE A 293 -2.89 -5.32 -8.46
N ARG A 294 -2.10 -4.68 -7.58
CA ARG A 294 -0.62 -4.73 -7.64
C ARG A 294 -0.06 -6.12 -7.39
N GLU A 295 -0.63 -6.87 -6.45
CA GLU A 295 -0.25 -8.27 -6.18
C GLU A 295 -0.53 -9.18 -7.39
N GLY A 296 -1.62 -8.93 -8.11
CA GLY A 296 -1.93 -9.58 -9.38
C GLY A 296 -1.15 -9.05 -10.59
N ARG A 297 -0.11 -8.23 -10.35
CA ARG A 297 0.76 -7.61 -11.37
C ARG A 297 0.05 -6.63 -12.31
N GLY A 298 -1.11 -6.10 -11.91
CA GLY A 298 -1.75 -4.97 -12.56
C GLY A 298 -1.27 -3.63 -11.96
N THR A 299 -1.46 -2.55 -12.72
CA THR A 299 -1.22 -1.19 -12.24
C THR A 299 -2.55 -0.42 -12.27
N PRO A 300 -3.11 -0.02 -11.12
CA PRO A 300 -4.28 0.85 -11.14
C PRO A 300 -3.89 2.23 -11.66
N VAL A 301 -4.67 2.72 -12.63
CA VAL A 301 -4.49 4.01 -13.29
C VAL A 301 -5.38 5.04 -12.64
N GLU A 302 -6.65 4.71 -12.44
CA GLU A 302 -7.65 5.64 -11.91
C GLU A 302 -8.74 4.90 -11.13
N PHE A 303 -9.23 5.53 -10.06
CA PHE A 303 -10.31 5.02 -9.23
C PHE A 303 -11.53 5.94 -9.34
N PHE A 304 -12.67 5.34 -9.65
CA PHE A 304 -13.97 6.00 -9.63
C PHE A 304 -14.76 5.53 -8.41
N ASP A 305 -15.01 6.44 -7.47
CA ASP A 305 -15.72 6.21 -6.20
C ASP A 305 -16.79 7.29 -5.98
N PRO A 306 -17.91 7.02 -5.26
CA PRO A 306 -18.97 8.01 -5.06
C PRO A 306 -18.52 9.27 -4.32
N ASN A 307 -17.42 9.20 -3.55
CA ASN A 307 -16.87 10.33 -2.80
C ASN A 307 -15.74 11.06 -3.55
N SER A 308 -15.38 10.63 -4.76
CA SER A 308 -14.36 11.29 -5.58
C SER A 308 -14.84 12.63 -6.19
N PRO A 309 -13.90 13.47 -6.67
CA PRO A 309 -14.22 14.65 -7.46
C PRO A 309 -15.07 14.32 -8.70
N LEU A 310 -15.78 15.31 -9.27
CA LEU A 310 -16.74 15.11 -10.35
C LEU A 310 -16.19 14.38 -11.60
N GLY A 311 -14.89 14.51 -11.89
CA GLY A 311 -14.25 13.85 -13.03
C GLY A 311 -13.95 12.36 -12.84
N SER A 312 -14.00 11.88 -11.59
CA SER A 312 -13.70 10.49 -11.24
C SER A 312 -14.75 9.93 -10.27
N ARG A 313 -16.00 10.38 -10.38
CA ARG A 313 -17.09 9.98 -9.48
C ARG A 313 -17.89 8.84 -10.09
N SER A 314 -18.19 7.82 -9.31
CA SER A 314 -19.11 6.74 -9.69
C SER A 314 -20.48 6.88 -9.01
N GLU A 315 -21.47 6.11 -9.46
CA GLU A 315 -22.77 6.04 -8.78
C GLU A 315 -22.64 5.40 -7.39
N PRO A 316 -23.45 5.84 -6.40
CA PRO A 316 -23.48 5.20 -5.08
C PRO A 316 -23.65 3.68 -5.14
N GLY A 317 -22.82 2.95 -4.41
CA GLY A 317 -22.82 1.48 -4.44
C GLY A 317 -22.00 0.87 -5.57
N THR A 318 -21.34 1.68 -6.40
CA THR A 318 -20.43 1.22 -7.46
C THR A 318 -19.03 1.79 -7.28
N VAL A 319 -18.01 1.01 -7.63
CA VAL A 319 -16.62 1.45 -7.71
C VAL A 319 -16.05 0.90 -9.01
N THR A 320 -15.53 1.76 -9.87
CA THR A 320 -14.82 1.32 -11.08
C THR A 320 -13.34 1.61 -10.91
N VAL A 321 -12.50 0.64 -11.28
CA VAL A 321 -11.06 0.83 -11.31
C VAL A 321 -10.57 0.67 -12.74
N VAL A 322 -9.91 1.69 -13.26
CA VAL A 322 -9.19 1.60 -14.53
C VAL A 322 -7.82 1.03 -14.24
N VAL A 323 -7.47 -0.05 -14.92
CA VAL A 323 -6.24 -0.83 -14.71
C VAL A 323 -5.48 -0.98 -16.02
N ASP A 324 -4.16 -0.93 -15.89
CA ASP A 324 -3.21 -1.38 -16.89
C ASP A 324 -2.68 -2.76 -16.47
N ALA A 325 -2.99 -3.78 -17.27
CA ALA A 325 -2.60 -5.18 -17.05
C ALA A 325 -2.57 -5.91 -18.39
N GLU A 326 -1.89 -7.06 -18.46
CA GLU A 326 -2.00 -7.91 -19.64
C GLU A 326 -3.42 -8.52 -19.75
N PRO A 327 -3.98 -8.67 -20.97
CA PRO A 327 -5.32 -9.22 -21.19
C PRO A 327 -5.58 -10.55 -20.48
N GLU A 328 -4.63 -11.49 -20.56
CA GLU A 328 -4.67 -12.81 -19.91
C GLU A 328 -4.83 -12.76 -18.38
N ARG A 329 -4.40 -11.66 -17.72
CA ARG A 329 -4.45 -11.51 -16.25
C ARG A 329 -5.73 -10.85 -15.76
N LEU A 330 -6.46 -10.17 -16.65
CA LEU A 330 -7.66 -9.42 -16.28
C LEU A 330 -8.72 -10.28 -15.58
N PRO A 331 -9.01 -11.55 -15.98
CA PRO A 331 -9.98 -12.39 -15.28
C PRO A 331 -9.58 -12.66 -13.82
N ALA A 332 -8.32 -13.06 -13.59
CA ALA A 332 -7.82 -13.34 -12.24
C ALA A 332 -7.80 -12.09 -11.36
N LEU A 333 -7.45 -10.93 -11.93
CA LEU A 333 -7.53 -9.64 -11.25
C LEU A 333 -8.97 -9.27 -10.88
N THR A 334 -9.92 -9.51 -11.79
CA THR A 334 -11.35 -9.26 -11.57
C THR A 334 -11.88 -10.10 -10.42
N ASP A 335 -11.54 -11.39 -10.38
CA ASP A 335 -11.91 -12.28 -9.26
C ASP A 335 -11.32 -11.81 -7.93
N ALA A 336 -10.05 -11.40 -7.92
CA ALA A 336 -9.38 -10.92 -6.73
C ALA A 336 -9.99 -9.61 -6.21
N VAL A 337 -10.35 -8.69 -7.10
CA VAL A 337 -11.12 -7.47 -6.78
C VAL A 337 -12.49 -7.82 -6.21
N HIS A 338 -13.21 -8.75 -6.82
CA HIS A 338 -14.51 -9.20 -6.33
C HIS A 338 -14.44 -9.91 -4.96
N ALA A 339 -13.36 -10.61 -4.64
CA ALA A 339 -13.13 -11.21 -3.32
C ALA A 339 -12.79 -10.19 -2.23
N THR A 340 -12.43 -8.96 -2.64
CA THR A 340 -11.94 -7.88 -1.76
C THR A 340 -12.95 -6.76 -1.59
N ARG A 341 -13.91 -6.59 -2.51
CA ARG A 341 -14.98 -5.58 -2.44
C ARG A 341 -15.89 -5.77 -1.22
N ALA A 342 -16.59 -4.70 -0.85
CA ALA A 342 -17.62 -4.76 0.19
C ALA A 342 -18.85 -5.55 -0.27
N ALA A 343 -19.56 -6.19 0.66
CA ALA A 343 -20.88 -6.72 0.37
C ALA A 343 -21.82 -5.58 -0.07
N GLY A 344 -22.57 -5.78 -1.15
CA GLY A 344 -23.48 -4.77 -1.71
C GLY A 344 -22.83 -3.70 -2.59
N VAL A 345 -21.49 -3.65 -2.71
CA VAL A 345 -20.80 -2.74 -3.64
C VAL A 345 -20.45 -3.47 -4.93
N ALA A 346 -20.88 -2.95 -6.08
CA ALA A 346 -20.46 -3.46 -7.39
C ALA A 346 -19.07 -2.88 -7.73
N ALA A 347 -18.04 -3.73 -7.70
CA ALA A 347 -16.69 -3.35 -8.10
C ALA A 347 -16.44 -3.81 -9.53
N THR A 348 -16.18 -2.86 -10.44
CA THR A 348 -15.94 -3.12 -11.86
C THR A 348 -14.48 -2.82 -12.18
N LEU A 349 -13.81 -3.76 -12.83
CA LEU A 349 -12.44 -3.59 -13.30
C LEU A 349 -12.47 -3.36 -14.82
N VAL A 350 -11.92 -2.23 -15.28
CA VAL A 350 -11.89 -1.86 -16.70
C VAL A 350 -10.44 -1.69 -17.12
N ALA A 351 -10.05 -2.35 -18.22
CA ALA A 351 -8.72 -2.25 -18.76
C ALA A 351 -8.72 -1.55 -20.12
N ARG A 352 -7.64 -0.81 -20.41
CA ARG A 352 -7.47 -0.05 -21.66
C ARG A 352 -6.98 -0.96 -22.78
N TYR A 353 -7.92 -1.65 -23.43
CA TYR A 353 -7.65 -2.58 -24.52
C TYR A 353 -8.23 -2.14 -25.85
N VAL A 354 -7.52 -2.49 -26.92
CA VAL A 354 -8.05 -2.59 -28.28
C VAL A 354 -8.42 -4.05 -28.50
N PHE A 355 -9.71 -4.33 -28.56
CA PHE A 355 -10.25 -5.65 -28.85
C PHE A 355 -10.26 -5.91 -30.35
N ILE A 356 -9.79 -7.09 -30.75
CA ILE A 356 -9.83 -7.56 -32.13
C ILE A 356 -10.64 -8.85 -32.23
N THR A 357 -11.56 -8.92 -33.19
CA THR A 357 -12.35 -10.10 -33.51
C THR A 357 -12.11 -10.48 -34.98
N PRO A 358 -11.02 -11.20 -35.28
CA PRO A 358 -10.78 -11.69 -36.64
C PRO A 358 -11.80 -12.77 -36.98
N ARG A 359 -12.39 -12.66 -38.18
CA ARG A 359 -13.27 -13.67 -38.78
C ARG A 359 -12.43 -14.51 -39.72
N VAL A 360 -12.36 -15.81 -39.48
CA VAL A 360 -11.43 -16.70 -40.20
C VAL A 360 -12.21 -17.71 -41.02
N ARG A 361 -11.79 -17.92 -42.26
CA ARG A 361 -12.17 -19.07 -43.08
C ARG A 361 -10.97 -19.99 -43.22
N ALA A 362 -11.11 -21.23 -42.79
CA ALA A 362 -10.06 -22.25 -42.81
C ALA A 362 -10.49 -23.47 -43.62
N SER A 363 -9.65 -23.91 -44.56
CA SER A 363 -9.77 -25.22 -45.20
C SER A 363 -9.03 -26.24 -44.34
N ILE A 364 -9.71 -27.34 -43.98
CA ILE A 364 -9.21 -28.33 -43.04
C ILE A 364 -9.02 -29.71 -43.70
N THR A 365 -8.23 -30.58 -43.06
CA THR A 365 -8.05 -31.96 -43.49
C THR A 365 -9.40 -32.67 -43.69
N ALA A 366 -9.61 -33.25 -44.87
CA ALA A 366 -10.87 -33.91 -45.20
C ALA A 366 -11.14 -35.13 -44.31
N GLY A 367 -12.42 -35.34 -43.96
CA GLY A 367 -12.88 -36.53 -43.22
C GLY A 367 -12.77 -36.42 -41.70
N LEU A 368 -12.55 -35.21 -41.16
CA LEU A 368 -12.64 -34.96 -39.73
C LEU A 368 -14.09 -35.14 -39.23
N SER A 369 -14.24 -35.80 -38.08
CA SER A 369 -15.53 -35.90 -37.39
C SER A 369 -16.00 -34.52 -36.91
N GLY A 370 -17.31 -34.34 -36.68
CA GLY A 370 -17.85 -33.08 -36.14
C GLY A 370 -17.12 -32.55 -34.89
N PRO A 371 -16.84 -33.39 -33.87
CA PRO A 371 -16.00 -32.99 -32.72
C PRO A 371 -14.58 -32.60 -33.10
N GLY A 372 -14.00 -33.23 -34.12
CA GLY A 372 -12.68 -32.87 -34.64
C GLY A 372 -12.67 -31.49 -35.30
N GLN A 373 -13.71 -31.15 -36.08
CA GLN A 373 -13.85 -29.81 -36.65
C GLN A 373 -14.00 -28.73 -35.57
N GLU A 374 -14.77 -29.03 -34.50
CA GLU A 374 -14.91 -28.11 -33.36
C GLU A 374 -13.60 -27.92 -32.61
N GLN A 375 -12.80 -28.99 -32.46
CA GLN A 375 -11.46 -28.90 -31.88
C GLN A 375 -10.54 -28.00 -32.72
N VAL A 376 -10.55 -28.14 -34.05
CA VAL A 376 -9.76 -27.26 -34.93
C VAL A 376 -10.17 -25.80 -34.77
N ARG A 377 -11.48 -25.50 -34.66
CA ARG A 377 -11.95 -24.13 -34.40
C ARG A 377 -11.43 -23.59 -33.06
N ALA A 378 -11.45 -24.40 -32.01
CA ALA A 378 -10.89 -24.04 -30.71
C ALA A 378 -9.36 -23.83 -30.78
N ASP A 379 -8.65 -24.67 -31.53
CA ASP A 379 -7.20 -24.58 -31.69
C ASP A 379 -6.80 -23.34 -32.50
N VAL A 380 -7.60 -22.94 -33.50
CA VAL A 380 -7.42 -21.67 -34.23
C VAL A 380 -7.58 -20.46 -33.30
N VAL A 381 -8.61 -20.47 -32.45
CA VAL A 381 -8.80 -19.40 -31.44
C VAL A 381 -7.61 -19.39 -30.47
N ALA A 382 -7.14 -20.55 -30.02
CA ALA A 382 -5.99 -20.66 -29.13
C ALA A 382 -4.68 -20.17 -29.77
N ALA A 383 -4.46 -20.44 -31.06
CA ALA A 383 -3.29 -19.96 -31.79
C ALA A 383 -3.32 -18.44 -31.99
N ALA A 384 -4.48 -17.88 -32.33
CA ALA A 384 -4.67 -16.43 -32.38
C ALA A 384 -4.46 -15.79 -31.01
N ALA A 385 -4.94 -16.42 -29.92
CA ALA A 385 -4.76 -15.93 -28.56
C ALA A 385 -3.28 -15.93 -28.19
N ALA A 386 -2.57 -17.02 -28.43
CA ALA A 386 -1.13 -17.13 -28.14
C ALA A 386 -0.29 -16.08 -28.90
N TYR A 387 -0.68 -15.72 -30.12
CA TYR A 387 -0.05 -14.61 -30.84
C TYR A 387 -0.30 -13.26 -30.15
N VAL A 388 -1.56 -12.96 -29.82
CA VAL A 388 -1.94 -11.68 -29.19
C VAL A 388 -1.35 -11.56 -27.78
N ASP A 389 -1.32 -12.63 -27.00
CA ASP A 389 -0.74 -12.67 -25.65
C ASP A 389 0.78 -12.45 -25.67
N GLY A 390 1.44 -12.69 -26.81
CA GLY A 390 2.85 -12.40 -27.03
C GLY A 390 3.15 -10.92 -27.32
N LEU A 391 2.14 -10.10 -27.60
CA LEU A 391 2.31 -8.68 -27.90
C LEU A 391 2.60 -7.88 -26.63
N THR A 392 3.45 -6.88 -26.77
CA THR A 392 3.72 -5.90 -25.71
C THR A 392 2.79 -4.70 -25.81
N ARG A 393 2.69 -3.93 -24.73
CA ARG A 393 1.89 -2.70 -24.70
C ARG A 393 2.33 -1.73 -25.80
N GLY A 394 1.37 -1.23 -26.59
CA GLY A 394 1.62 -0.31 -27.71
C GLY A 394 2.12 -1.00 -28.99
N GLU A 395 2.34 -2.31 -28.97
CA GLU A 395 2.71 -3.09 -30.15
C GLU A 395 1.48 -3.35 -31.02
N ALA A 396 1.61 -3.09 -32.32
CA ALA A 396 0.53 -3.34 -33.27
C ALA A 396 0.39 -4.83 -33.58
N ALA A 397 -0.84 -5.33 -33.70
CA ALA A 397 -1.10 -6.69 -34.15
C ALA A 397 -0.97 -6.73 -35.68
N ASP A 398 0.05 -7.42 -36.17
CA ASP A 398 0.34 -7.60 -37.58
C ASP A 398 -0.47 -8.76 -38.17
N GLY A 399 -1.23 -8.48 -39.24
CA GLY A 399 -2.13 -9.42 -39.89
C GLY A 399 -1.40 -10.62 -40.49
N ALA A 400 -0.20 -10.42 -41.04
CA ALA A 400 0.59 -11.50 -41.64
C ALA A 400 1.11 -12.48 -40.57
N SER A 401 1.56 -11.96 -39.44
CA SER A 401 2.00 -12.74 -38.29
C SER A 401 0.85 -13.52 -37.65
N LEU A 402 -0.32 -12.87 -37.48
CA LEU A 402 -1.54 -13.52 -37.00
C LEU A 402 -1.98 -14.66 -37.94
N LEU A 403 -2.00 -14.40 -39.24
CA LEU A 403 -2.36 -15.41 -40.24
C LEU A 403 -1.37 -16.59 -40.26
N THR A 404 -0.09 -16.31 -40.06
CA THR A 404 0.95 -17.34 -39.94
C THR A 404 0.73 -18.21 -38.71
N ALA A 405 0.37 -17.63 -37.56
CA ALA A 405 0.04 -18.37 -36.36
C ALA A 405 -1.17 -19.30 -36.57
N ILE A 406 -2.22 -18.80 -37.24
CA ILE A 406 -3.42 -19.60 -37.57
C ILE A 406 -3.08 -20.77 -38.51
N ARG A 407 -2.25 -20.55 -39.53
CA ARG A 407 -1.83 -21.59 -40.49
C ARG A 407 -0.92 -22.65 -39.88
N ALA A 408 -0.33 -22.40 -38.71
CA ALA A 408 0.49 -23.37 -38.00
C ALA A 408 -0.34 -24.39 -37.20
N VAL A 409 -1.65 -24.20 -37.09
CA VAL A 409 -2.55 -25.11 -36.39
C VAL A 409 -2.63 -26.46 -37.14
N PRO A 410 -2.48 -27.60 -36.43
CA PRO A 410 -2.67 -28.91 -37.04
C PRO A 410 -4.02 -29.02 -37.75
N ASP A 411 -4.05 -29.75 -38.87
CA ASP A 411 -5.23 -29.96 -39.71
C ASP A 411 -5.80 -28.73 -40.43
N VAL A 412 -5.18 -27.55 -40.30
CA VAL A 412 -5.45 -26.38 -41.16
C VAL A 412 -4.53 -26.44 -42.38
N LEU A 413 -5.12 -26.54 -43.58
CA LEU A 413 -4.38 -26.56 -44.85
C LEU A 413 -4.21 -25.16 -45.42
N GLU A 414 -5.30 -24.39 -45.41
CA GLU A 414 -5.30 -22.98 -45.83
C GLU A 414 -6.16 -22.17 -44.85
N ALA A 415 -5.77 -20.92 -44.63
CA ALA A 415 -6.57 -19.99 -43.83
C ALA A 415 -6.50 -18.59 -44.44
N THR A 416 -7.63 -17.89 -44.34
CA THR A 416 -7.82 -16.50 -44.76
C THR A 416 -8.62 -15.76 -43.68
N ILE A 417 -8.20 -14.55 -43.33
CA ILE A 417 -8.98 -13.66 -42.46
C ILE A 417 -9.90 -12.85 -43.37
N VAL A 418 -11.21 -13.03 -43.24
CA VAL A 418 -12.21 -12.39 -44.13
C VAL A 418 -12.65 -11.01 -43.63
N ASP A 419 -12.55 -10.78 -42.33
CA ASP A 419 -12.89 -9.51 -41.69
C ASP A 419 -12.19 -9.40 -40.34
N VAL A 420 -11.99 -8.18 -39.86
CA VAL A 420 -11.48 -7.91 -38.51
C VAL A 420 -12.31 -6.80 -37.90
N VAL A 421 -13.13 -7.16 -36.91
CA VAL A 421 -13.84 -6.16 -36.12
C VAL A 421 -12.89 -5.64 -35.06
N VAL A 422 -12.72 -4.32 -35.01
CA VAL A 422 -11.89 -3.65 -34.00
C VAL A 422 -12.78 -2.77 -33.12
N ALA A 423 -12.60 -2.89 -31.81
CA ALA A 423 -13.27 -2.06 -30.83
C ALA A 423 -12.29 -1.66 -29.73
N ARG A 424 -12.50 -0.52 -29.09
CA ARG A 424 -11.73 -0.09 -27.92
C ARG A 424 -12.57 -0.19 -26.66
N ALA A 425 -11.93 -0.38 -25.51
CA ALA A 425 -12.60 -0.32 -24.21
C ALA A 425 -13.38 0.99 -24.05
N ASP A 426 -14.57 0.90 -23.47
CA ASP A 426 -15.42 2.06 -23.19
C ASP A 426 -14.94 2.78 -21.94
N LEU A 427 -14.17 3.84 -22.19
CA LEU A 427 -13.75 4.78 -21.15
C LEU A 427 -14.75 5.91 -20.93
N ALA A 428 -15.80 5.99 -21.75
CA ALA A 428 -16.98 6.76 -21.43
C ALA A 428 -17.93 5.85 -20.62
N GLY A 429 -18.82 6.41 -19.83
CA GLY A 429 -19.66 5.60 -18.96
C GLY A 429 -20.71 4.75 -19.68
N PRO A 430 -21.70 4.20 -18.95
CA PRO A 430 -22.66 3.21 -19.47
C PRO A 430 -23.45 3.61 -20.72
N GLU A 431 -23.48 4.90 -21.05
CA GLU A 431 -24.19 5.46 -22.20
C GLU A 431 -23.26 6.21 -23.18
N GLY A 432 -21.94 6.15 -23.00
CA GLY A 432 -21.00 6.97 -23.77
C GLY A 432 -21.35 8.46 -23.73
N ASP A 433 -21.03 9.20 -24.80
CA ASP A 433 -21.51 10.58 -25.00
C ASP A 433 -23.04 10.66 -25.11
N ALA A 434 -23.75 9.55 -25.37
CA ALA A 434 -25.19 9.55 -25.59
C ALA A 434 -25.99 9.88 -24.33
N GLY A 435 -25.52 9.46 -23.15
CA GLY A 435 -26.20 9.77 -21.89
C GLY A 435 -26.11 11.25 -21.49
N LEU A 436 -24.97 11.88 -21.77
CA LEU A 436 -24.82 13.32 -21.61
C LEU A 436 -25.72 14.06 -22.60
N VAL A 437 -25.78 13.61 -23.86
CA VAL A 437 -26.67 14.20 -24.87
C VAL A 437 -28.14 14.09 -24.45
N ASP A 438 -28.59 12.93 -23.98
CA ASP A 438 -29.97 12.75 -23.50
C ASP A 438 -30.27 13.58 -22.26
N ALA A 439 -29.34 13.67 -21.30
CA ALA A 439 -29.47 14.54 -20.13
C ALA A 439 -29.52 16.03 -20.50
N LEU A 440 -28.76 16.46 -21.52
CA LEU A 440 -28.80 17.82 -22.05
C LEU A 440 -30.12 18.08 -22.78
N VAL A 441 -30.58 17.15 -23.61
CA VAL A 441 -31.86 17.23 -24.32
C VAL A 441 -33.02 17.30 -23.33
N GLN A 442 -33.01 16.46 -22.29
CA GLN A 442 -34.02 16.46 -21.24
C GLN A 442 -34.02 17.76 -20.44
N ALA A 443 -32.83 18.31 -20.12
CA ALA A 443 -32.72 19.61 -19.45
C ALA A 443 -33.30 20.76 -20.29
N VAL A 444 -33.16 20.69 -21.62
CA VAL A 444 -33.80 21.66 -22.53
C VAL A 444 -35.31 21.45 -22.60
N GLN A 445 -35.78 20.20 -22.67
CA GLN A 445 -37.21 19.87 -22.76
C GLN A 445 -38.00 20.23 -21.50
N LEU A 446 -37.36 20.21 -20.32
CA LEU A 446 -37.98 20.55 -19.04
C LEU A 446 -38.03 22.06 -18.78
N LEU A 447 -37.41 22.90 -19.62
CA LEU A 447 -37.49 24.34 -19.49
C LEU A 447 -38.88 24.86 -19.91
N PRO A 448 -39.49 25.78 -19.13
CA PRO A 448 -40.75 26.42 -19.52
C PRO A 448 -40.63 27.19 -20.83
N ASP A 449 -41.68 27.17 -21.65
CA ASP A 449 -41.75 27.97 -22.88
C ASP A 449 -41.54 29.47 -22.59
N GLY A 450 -40.61 30.09 -23.33
CA GLY A 450 -40.25 31.51 -23.14
C GLY A 450 -39.15 31.78 -22.11
N SER A 451 -38.47 30.74 -21.62
CA SER A 451 -37.25 30.87 -20.79
C SER A 451 -36.15 31.66 -21.50
N ASP A 452 -35.38 32.45 -20.74
CA ASP A 452 -34.28 33.25 -21.26
C ASP A 452 -32.96 32.46 -21.40
N ASP A 453 -31.98 33.04 -22.09
CA ASP A 453 -30.66 32.43 -22.31
C ASP A 453 -29.93 32.11 -20.99
N ALA A 454 -30.23 32.83 -19.91
CA ALA A 454 -29.66 32.59 -18.59
C ALA A 454 -30.23 31.33 -17.94
N ALA A 455 -31.55 31.12 -18.02
CA ALA A 455 -32.21 29.91 -17.56
C ALA A 455 -31.79 28.68 -18.38
N LEU A 456 -31.65 28.83 -19.70
CA LEU A 456 -31.12 27.76 -20.56
C LEU A 456 -29.68 27.37 -20.17
N ARG A 457 -28.80 28.36 -20.00
CA ARG A 457 -27.42 28.10 -19.53
C ARG A 457 -27.39 27.46 -18.14
N ALA A 458 -28.25 27.90 -17.22
CA ALA A 458 -28.31 27.33 -15.89
C ALA A 458 -28.76 25.87 -15.90
N ALA A 459 -29.77 25.53 -16.72
CA ALA A 459 -30.27 24.16 -16.86
C ALA A 459 -29.22 23.24 -17.51
N LEU A 460 -28.56 23.71 -18.58
CA LEU A 460 -27.48 22.95 -19.22
C LEU A 460 -26.28 22.78 -18.28
N ALA A 461 -25.86 23.84 -17.57
CA ALA A 461 -24.77 23.77 -16.60
C ALA A 461 -25.10 22.84 -15.43
N ALA A 462 -26.34 22.85 -14.95
CA ALA A 462 -26.81 21.92 -13.93
C ALA A 462 -26.82 20.47 -14.46
N SER A 463 -27.24 20.24 -15.71
CA SER A 463 -27.21 18.92 -16.33
C SER A 463 -25.78 18.39 -16.47
N VAL A 464 -24.84 19.20 -16.96
CA VAL A 464 -23.41 18.85 -17.02
C VAL A 464 -22.83 18.58 -15.63
N ALA A 465 -23.19 19.41 -14.63
CA ALA A 465 -22.72 19.24 -13.26
C ALA A 465 -23.30 18.00 -12.56
N THR A 466 -24.52 17.58 -12.94
CA THR A 466 -25.22 16.43 -12.36
C THR A 466 -24.84 15.12 -13.05
N ALA A 467 -24.68 15.15 -14.38
CA ALA A 467 -24.28 13.98 -15.17
C ALA A 467 -22.86 13.53 -14.85
N GLY A 468 -21.94 14.46 -14.52
CA GLY A 468 -20.54 14.14 -14.23
C GLY A 468 -19.85 13.42 -15.39
N VAL A 469 -18.62 12.95 -15.15
CA VAL A 469 -18.02 11.92 -16.02
C VAL A 469 -18.45 10.58 -15.45
N ASN A 470 -19.31 9.86 -16.16
CA ASN A 470 -19.71 8.52 -15.74
C ASN A 470 -18.50 7.59 -15.73
N ALA A 471 -18.41 6.74 -14.70
CA ALA A 471 -17.31 5.80 -14.56
C ALA A 471 -17.24 4.85 -15.77
N PRO A 472 -16.03 4.49 -16.25
CA PRO A 472 -15.84 3.54 -17.34
C PRO A 472 -16.60 2.24 -17.16
N THR A 473 -16.94 1.59 -18.26
CA THR A 473 -17.66 0.31 -18.24
C THR A 473 -16.89 -0.80 -18.93
N THR A 474 -17.42 -2.02 -18.86
CA THR A 474 -16.92 -3.15 -19.66
C THR A 474 -17.43 -3.12 -21.11
N GLY A 475 -18.11 -2.04 -21.50
CA GLY A 475 -18.56 -1.81 -22.87
C GLY A 475 -17.39 -1.72 -23.85
N ARG A 476 -17.72 -1.88 -25.13
CA ARG A 476 -16.76 -1.78 -26.23
C ARG A 476 -17.30 -0.81 -27.27
N ILE A 477 -16.48 0.15 -27.68
CA ILE A 477 -16.81 1.11 -28.72
C ILE A 477 -16.15 0.64 -30.03
N PRO A 478 -16.92 0.31 -31.08
CA PRO A 478 -16.36 -0.01 -32.39
C PRO A 478 -15.47 1.11 -32.92
N ASP A 479 -14.27 0.78 -33.38
CA ASP A 479 -13.30 1.75 -33.89
C ASP A 479 -12.48 1.16 -35.04
N ARG A 480 -13.06 1.20 -36.25
CA ARG A 480 -12.39 0.73 -37.48
C ARG A 480 -11.16 1.58 -37.84
N SER A 481 -11.00 2.79 -37.29
CA SER A 481 -9.86 3.65 -37.62
C SER A 481 -8.51 3.10 -37.16
N LEU A 482 -8.54 2.17 -36.20
CA LEU A 482 -7.36 1.46 -35.70
C LEU A 482 -6.89 0.33 -36.62
N LEU A 483 -7.74 -0.11 -37.56
CA LEU A 483 -7.41 -1.13 -38.56
C LEU A 483 -6.81 -0.48 -39.81
N VAL A 484 -5.50 -0.59 -39.97
CA VAL A 484 -4.75 0.10 -41.02
C VAL A 484 -4.05 -0.86 -41.97
N SER A 485 -3.84 -0.43 -43.21
CA SER A 485 -3.09 -1.18 -44.23
C SER A 485 -1.60 -1.18 -43.90
N THR A 486 -0.94 -2.31 -44.16
CA THR A 486 0.53 -2.45 -44.18
C THR A 486 1.09 -2.52 -45.59
N ALA A 487 0.25 -2.36 -46.62
CA ALA A 487 0.70 -2.32 -48.00
C ALA A 487 1.64 -1.10 -48.22
N PRO A 488 2.75 -1.25 -48.97
CA PRO A 488 3.76 -0.19 -49.11
C PRO A 488 3.21 1.16 -49.58
N ASP A 489 2.21 1.13 -50.47
CA ASP A 489 1.64 2.33 -51.08
C ASP A 489 0.52 2.98 -50.26
N ARG A 490 0.03 2.30 -49.21
CA ARG A 490 -1.12 2.72 -48.39
C ARG A 490 -0.88 2.56 -46.89
N ALA A 491 0.37 2.45 -46.48
CA ALA A 491 0.75 2.17 -45.11
C ALA A 491 0.15 3.21 -44.15
N GLY A 492 -0.64 2.74 -43.20
CA GLY A 492 -1.30 3.59 -42.20
C GLY A 492 -2.63 4.21 -42.63
N GLU A 493 -3.09 3.99 -43.86
CA GLU A 493 -4.47 4.28 -44.27
C GLU A 493 -5.43 3.17 -43.79
N PRO A 494 -6.76 3.38 -43.75
CA PRO A 494 -7.72 2.34 -43.40
C PRO A 494 -7.60 1.11 -44.32
N ALA A 495 -7.54 -0.08 -43.73
CA ALA A 495 -7.41 -1.33 -44.49
C ALA A 495 -8.68 -1.64 -45.30
N THR A 496 -8.47 -2.07 -46.54
CA THR A 496 -9.52 -2.61 -47.42
C THR A 496 -9.71 -4.10 -47.21
N ASP A 497 -10.88 -4.62 -47.57
CA ASP A 497 -11.19 -6.04 -47.40
C ASP A 497 -10.20 -6.95 -48.15
N ALA A 498 -9.74 -6.53 -49.33
CA ALA A 498 -8.70 -7.26 -50.09
C ALA A 498 -7.33 -7.29 -49.38
N GLU A 499 -6.98 -6.21 -48.67
CA GLU A 499 -5.76 -6.17 -47.85
C GLU A 499 -5.91 -7.02 -46.59
N ILE A 500 -7.11 -7.07 -46.00
CA ILE A 500 -7.43 -7.94 -44.86
C ILE A 500 -7.29 -9.41 -45.25
N GLU A 501 -7.89 -9.82 -46.37
CA GLU A 501 -7.78 -11.18 -46.92
C GLU A 501 -6.33 -11.57 -47.27
N ALA A 502 -5.54 -10.61 -47.76
CA ALA A 502 -4.11 -10.81 -48.03
C ALA A 502 -3.23 -10.83 -46.76
N GLY A 503 -3.77 -10.52 -45.58
CA GLY A 503 -3.01 -10.34 -44.34
C GLY A 503 -2.17 -9.06 -44.30
N ALA A 504 -2.37 -8.13 -45.24
CA ALA A 504 -1.66 -6.86 -45.38
C ALA A 504 -2.30 -5.74 -44.54
N PHE A 505 -2.54 -6.02 -43.26
CA PHE A 505 -3.11 -5.07 -42.30
C PHE A 505 -2.37 -5.11 -40.96
N ALA A 506 -2.56 -4.08 -40.16
CA ALA A 506 -2.18 -4.05 -38.76
C ALA A 506 -3.26 -3.37 -37.93
N VAL A 507 -3.46 -3.82 -36.68
CA VAL A 507 -4.30 -3.12 -35.71
C VAL A 507 -3.42 -2.29 -34.80
N ARG A 508 -3.62 -0.97 -34.79
CA ARG A 508 -2.87 -0.05 -33.93
C ARG A 508 -3.29 -0.22 -32.47
N ALA A 509 -2.29 -0.28 -31.61
CA ALA A 509 -2.45 -0.28 -30.15
C ALA A 509 -2.26 1.11 -29.53
N GLU A 510 -2.46 2.17 -30.32
CA GLU A 510 -2.36 3.56 -29.86
C GLU A 510 -3.70 4.26 -30.05
N VAL A 511 -4.29 4.75 -28.95
CA VAL A 511 -5.58 5.46 -28.94
C VAL A 511 -5.36 6.83 -28.31
N SER A 512 -5.64 7.91 -29.06
CA SER A 512 -5.48 9.29 -28.58
C SER A 512 -4.08 9.62 -28.04
N GLY A 513 -3.02 9.02 -28.58
CA GLY A 513 -1.63 9.24 -28.14
C GLY A 513 -1.19 8.36 -26.96
N GLU A 514 -2.04 7.48 -26.46
CA GLU A 514 -1.71 6.54 -25.39
C GLU A 514 -1.51 5.12 -25.93
N GLN A 515 -0.50 4.43 -25.39
CA GLN A 515 -0.23 3.02 -25.68
C GLN A 515 -1.16 2.11 -24.88
N TRP A 516 -1.88 1.23 -25.58
CA TRP A 516 -2.87 0.29 -25.05
C TRP A 516 -2.41 -1.15 -25.33
N TRP A 517 -3.06 -2.13 -24.71
CA TRP A 517 -2.85 -3.53 -25.08
C TRP A 517 -3.84 -3.96 -26.16
N ILE A 518 -3.48 -4.97 -26.95
CA ILE A 518 -4.42 -5.64 -27.84
C ILE A 518 -4.94 -6.89 -27.13
N ALA A 519 -6.26 -7.07 -27.15
CA ALA A 519 -6.92 -8.25 -26.58
C ALA A 519 -7.70 -8.98 -27.67
N LEU A 520 -7.59 -10.31 -27.72
CA LEU A 520 -8.38 -11.11 -28.64
C LEU A 520 -9.81 -11.27 -28.09
N ASP A 521 -10.79 -10.97 -28.93
CA ASP A 521 -12.21 -11.20 -28.66
C ASP A 521 -12.78 -12.11 -29.74
N MET A 522 -12.32 -13.36 -29.76
CA MET A 522 -12.63 -14.34 -30.78
C MET A 522 -13.16 -15.62 -30.13
N THR A 523 -14.15 -16.24 -30.74
CA THR A 523 -14.80 -17.48 -30.33
C THR A 523 -14.77 -18.50 -31.47
N PRO A 524 -15.00 -19.81 -31.21
CA PRO A 524 -15.08 -20.81 -32.27
C PRO A 524 -16.13 -20.50 -33.36
N ALA A 525 -17.16 -19.71 -33.04
CA ALA A 525 -18.18 -19.27 -34.00
C ALA A 525 -17.64 -18.27 -35.04
N ASP A 526 -16.50 -17.65 -34.77
CA ASP A 526 -15.83 -16.69 -35.64
C ASP A 526 -14.88 -17.37 -36.64
N VAL A 527 -14.69 -18.70 -36.51
CA VAL A 527 -13.94 -19.55 -37.43
C VAL A 527 -14.93 -20.36 -38.26
N ALA A 528 -14.92 -20.22 -39.59
CA ALA A 528 -15.62 -21.13 -40.50
C ALA A 528 -14.64 -22.17 -41.05
N THR A 529 -14.97 -23.45 -40.93
CA THR A 529 -14.18 -24.57 -41.47
C THR A 529 -14.87 -25.21 -42.66
N GLU A 530 -14.09 -25.53 -43.70
CA GLU A 530 -14.54 -26.25 -44.90
C GLU A 530 -13.59 -27.43 -45.16
N ASP A 531 -14.13 -28.60 -45.50
CA ASP A 531 -13.30 -29.75 -45.89
C ASP A 531 -12.55 -29.40 -47.18
N ALA A 532 -11.26 -29.73 -47.24
CA ALA A 532 -10.51 -29.60 -48.48
C ALA A 532 -11.11 -30.50 -49.57
N ASP A 533 -11.35 -29.93 -50.75
CA ASP A 533 -11.76 -30.70 -51.92
C ASP A 533 -10.72 -31.79 -52.21
N ALA A 534 -11.17 -33.04 -52.28
CA ALA A 534 -10.33 -34.23 -52.46
C ALA A 534 -9.65 -34.32 -53.83
#